data_AF-B2TH42-F1
#
_entry.id   AF-B2TH42-F1
#
_cell.length_a   1.000
_cell.length_b   1.000
_cell.length_c   1.000
_cell.angle_alpha   90.00
_cell.angle_beta   90.00
_cell.angle_gamma   90.00
#
_symmetry.space_group_name_H-M   'P 1'
#
loop_
_entity.id
_entity.type
_entity.pdbx_description
1 polymer ?
#
loop_
_entity_poly.entity_id
_entity_poly.type
_entity_poly.pdbx_seq_one_letter_code
_entity_poly.pdbx_strand_id
1 'polypeptide(L)' 'MSRNTAYFAPLVCLPTVIVEPGNYITRCGEIVSVSVVSSRHDFGCKGTYSNEVRESWHRTGRLFGSRETANDIVRTA' A
#
# COMPACT_ATOMS: atom_id res chain seq x y z
N MET A 1 -4.47 15.40 29.50
CA MET A 1 -4.01 14.73 28.27
C MET A 1 -4.58 13.34 28.24
N SER A 2 -5.46 13.03 27.29
CA SER A 2 -5.55 11.69 26.70
C SER A 2 -6.34 11.86 25.40
N ARG A 3 -5.60 11.99 24.29
CA ARG A 3 -6.19 12.03 22.96
C ARG A 3 -6.43 10.56 22.61
N ASN A 4 -7.62 10.07 22.97
CA ASN A 4 -8.04 8.71 22.67
C ASN A 4 -8.35 8.60 21.17
N THR A 5 -7.32 8.57 20.34
CA THR A 5 -7.45 8.35 18.90
C THR A 5 -7.51 6.84 18.69
N ALA A 6 -8.68 6.26 18.94
CA ALA A 6 -9.01 4.96 18.39
C ALA A 6 -9.04 5.12 16.86
N TYR A 7 -7.87 5.04 16.23
CA TYR A 7 -7.76 4.84 14.79
C TYR A 7 -8.30 3.44 14.54
N PHE A 8 -9.62 3.32 14.40
CA PHE A 8 -10.21 2.28 13.57
C PHE A 8 -9.87 2.64 12.12
N ALA A 9 -8.57 2.66 11.80
CA ALA A 9 -8.12 2.84 10.43
C ALA A 9 -8.60 1.58 9.70
N PRO A 10 -9.41 1.67 8.64
CA PRO A 10 -9.83 0.50 7.86
C PRO A 10 -8.62 -0.39 7.51
N LEU A 11 -7.45 0.24 7.32
CA LEU A 11 -6.17 -0.39 7.02
C LEU A 11 -5.64 -1.36 8.08
N VAL A 12 -5.81 -1.13 9.39
CA VAL A 12 -5.19 -2.03 10.39
C VAL A 12 -5.85 -3.41 10.43
N CYS A 13 -7.11 -3.50 9.99
CA CYS A 13 -7.88 -4.73 9.90
C CYS A 13 -7.73 -5.45 8.55
N LEU A 14 -7.12 -4.81 7.55
CA LEU A 14 -6.91 -5.42 6.23
C LEU A 14 -5.68 -6.35 6.26
N PRO A 15 -5.67 -7.40 5.42
CA PRO A 15 -4.49 -8.25 5.28
C PRO A 15 -3.31 -7.45 4.73
N THR A 16 -2.11 -7.76 5.22
CA THR A 16 -0.88 -7.29 4.61
C THR A 16 -0.71 -7.97 3.25
N VAL A 17 -0.43 -7.18 2.22
CA VAL A 17 -0.19 -7.66 0.85
C VAL A 17 1.27 -7.47 0.47
N ILE A 18 1.85 -6.32 0.83
CA ILE A 18 3.24 -5.97 0.55
C ILE A 18 4.09 -6.45 1.72
N VAL A 19 4.80 -7.56 1.53
CA VAL A 19 5.65 -8.19 2.56
C VAL A 19 7.14 -8.02 2.29
N GLU A 20 7.53 -7.89 1.02
CA GLU A 20 8.92 -7.73 0.58
C GLU A 20 9.03 -6.91 -0.72
N PRO A 21 10.20 -6.35 -1.05
CA PRO A 21 10.42 -5.72 -2.35
C PRO A 21 10.17 -6.70 -3.50
N GLY A 22 9.59 -6.23 -4.59
CA GLY A 22 9.21 -7.09 -5.72
C GLY A 22 8.19 -6.46 -6.64
N ASN A 23 7.70 -7.24 -7.59
CA ASN A 23 6.66 -6.79 -8.52
C ASN A 23 5.27 -7.17 -8.01
N TYR A 24 4.36 -6.22 -8.12
CA TYR A 24 2.99 -6.35 -7.62
C TYR A 24 2.00 -5.92 -8.69
N ILE A 25 0.80 -6.50 -8.63
CA ILE A 25 -0.32 -6.16 -9.52
C ILE A 25 -1.27 -5.23 -8.77
N THR A 26 -1.59 -4.11 -9.41
CA THR A 26 -2.61 -3.17 -8.96
C THR A 26 -4.01 -3.66 -9.34
N ARG A 27 -5.04 -3.05 -8.76
CA ARG A 27 -6.44 -3.39 -9.04
C ARG A 27 -6.84 -3.18 -10.49
N CYS A 28 -6.24 -2.21 -11.20
CA CYS A 28 -6.43 -2.02 -12.65
C CYS A 28 -5.62 -2.99 -13.52
N GLY A 29 -4.80 -3.87 -12.92
CA GLY A 29 -4.00 -4.86 -13.64
C GLY A 29 -2.61 -4.39 -14.07
N GLU A 30 -2.21 -3.16 -13.71
CA GLU A 30 -0.87 -2.67 -13.98
C GLU A 30 0.15 -3.29 -13.02
N ILE A 31 1.40 -3.37 -13.46
CA ILE A 31 2.51 -3.89 -12.66
C ILE A 31 3.31 -2.71 -12.11
N VAL A 32 3.60 -2.78 -10.81
CA VAL A 32 4.44 -1.81 -10.11
C VAL A 32 5.60 -2.52 -9.40
N SER A 33 6.80 -1.95 -9.50
CA SER A 33 7.98 -2.46 -8.82
C SER A 33 8.14 -1.77 -7.47
N VAL A 34 7.88 -2.50 -6.39
CA VAL A 34 8.04 -2.00 -5.01
C VAL A 34 9.48 -2.21 -4.57
N SER A 35 10.17 -1.11 -4.23
CA SER A 35 11.58 -1.09 -3.81
C SER A 35 11.77 -0.92 -2.31
N VAL A 36 10.78 -0.33 -1.63
CA VAL A 36 10.81 -0.12 -0.17
C VAL A 36 9.56 -0.71 0.43
N VAL A 37 9.71 -1.45 1.53
CA VAL A 37 8.60 -1.98 2.33
C VAL A 37 8.68 -1.42 3.73
N SER A 38 7.53 -0.96 4.24
CA SER A 38 7.38 -0.50 5.62
C SER A 38 6.58 -1.51 6.42
N SER A 39 7.06 -1.86 7.61
CA SER A 39 6.32 -2.67 8.58
C SER A 39 5.37 -1.84 9.44
N ARG A 40 5.45 -0.50 9.37
CA ARG A 40 4.63 0.44 10.14
C ARG A 40 3.25 0.60 9.52
N HIS A 41 2.31 1.15 10.28
CA HIS A 41 0.98 1.53 9.78
C HIS A 41 1.00 2.90 9.09
N ASP A 42 1.93 3.07 8.16
CA ASP A 42 2.09 4.27 7.33
C ASP A 42 2.04 3.90 5.83
N PHE A 43 2.06 4.91 4.96
CA PHE A 43 2.18 4.72 3.51
C PHE A 43 3.65 4.64 3.09
N GLY A 44 4.46 3.88 3.83
CA GLY A 44 5.91 3.82 3.65
C GLY A 44 6.38 2.83 2.59
N CYS A 45 5.51 1.99 2.02
CA CYS A 45 5.89 1.11 0.93
C CYS A 45 5.98 1.92 -0.36
N LYS A 46 7.13 1.92 -1.05
CA LYS A 46 7.37 2.78 -2.23
C LYS A 46 7.69 1.94 -3.44
N GLY A 47 7.22 2.40 -4.60
CA GLY A 47 7.36 1.68 -5.84
C GLY A 47 7.20 2.59 -7.05
N THR A 48 7.65 2.05 -8.18
CA THR A 48 7.75 2.77 -9.44
C THR A 48 7.12 1.92 -10.55
N TYR A 49 6.26 2.53 -11.35
CA TYR A 49 5.69 1.93 -12.56
C TYR A 49 6.71 1.99 -13.71
N SER A 50 6.45 1.26 -14.79
CA SER A 50 7.32 1.26 -15.98
C SER A 50 7.43 2.62 -16.68
N ASN A 51 6.47 3.52 -16.45
CA ASN A 51 6.47 4.89 -16.96
C ASN A 51 7.11 5.90 -15.99
N GLU A 52 7.90 5.43 -15.02
CA GLU A 52 8.60 6.23 -14.00
C GLU A 52 7.70 6.96 -12.98
N VAL A 53 6.38 6.76 -13.04
CA VAL A 53 5.48 7.24 -12.00
C VAL A 53 5.82 6.54 -10.68
N ARG A 54 5.92 7.33 -9.61
CA ARG A 54 6.22 6.84 -8.26
C ARG A 54 5.03 7.03 -7.36
N GLU A 55 4.71 6.00 -6.59
CA GLU A 55 3.62 6.01 -5.64
C GLU A 55 4.05 5.40 -4.30
N SER A 56 3.19 5.53 -3.29
CA SER A 56 3.44 4.98 -1.98
C SER A 56 2.16 4.42 -1.36
N TRP A 57 2.27 3.22 -0.79
CA TRP A 57 1.15 2.46 -0.26
C TRP A 57 1.37 2.11 1.20
N HIS A 58 0.26 1.87 1.88
CA HIS A 58 0.27 1.11 3.12
C HIS A 58 0.61 -0.35 2.83
N ARG A 59 1.15 -1.09 3.81
CA ARG A 59 1.52 -2.52 3.65
C ARG A 59 0.36 -3.44 3.22
N THR A 60 -0.88 -2.98 3.33
CA THR A 60 -2.09 -3.65 2.81
C THR A 60 -2.31 -3.41 1.32
N GLY A 61 -1.41 -2.70 0.64
CA GLY A 61 -1.53 -2.32 -0.77
C GLY A 61 -2.41 -1.10 -1.06
N ARG A 62 -2.91 -0.41 -0.03
CA ARG A 62 -3.82 0.74 -0.22
C ARG A 62 -3.07 2.04 -0.45
N LEU A 63 -3.47 2.79 -1.48
CA LEU A 63 -2.94 4.13 -1.75
C LEU A 63 -3.54 5.19 -0.81
N PHE A 64 -4.82 5.03 -0.46
CA PHE A 64 -5.53 5.87 0.53
C PHE A 64 -6.13 5.03 1.65
N GLY A 65 -6.15 5.59 2.87
CA GLY A 65 -6.62 4.87 4.06
C GLY A 65 -8.13 4.66 4.15
N SER A 66 -8.92 5.43 3.40
CA SER A 66 -10.38 5.47 3.52
C SER A 66 -11.13 4.98 2.28
N ARG A 67 -10.45 4.80 1.13
CA ARG A 67 -11.11 4.40 -0.13
C ARG A 67 -10.22 3.50 -0.98
N GLU A 68 -10.85 2.67 -1.80
CA GLU A 68 -10.14 1.88 -2.81
C GLU A 68 -9.83 2.75 -4.03
N THR A 69 -8.79 2.38 -4.76
CA THR A 69 -8.39 3.00 -6.03
C THR A 69 -7.97 1.95 -7.05
N ALA A 70 -7.91 2.38 -8.32
CA ALA A 70 -7.35 1.57 -9.40
C ALA A 70 -5.89 1.15 -9.11
N ASN A 71 -5.14 2.01 -8.42
CA ASN A 71 -3.72 1.83 -8.15
C ASN A 71 -3.44 1.10 -6.82
N ASP A 72 -4.47 0.58 -6.13
CA ASP A 72 -4.23 -0.26 -4.96
C ASP A 72 -3.57 -1.56 -5.40
N ILE A 73 -2.48 -1.93 -4.73
CA ILE A 73 -1.83 -3.24 -4.87
C ILE A 73 -2.73 -4.31 -4.26
N VAL A 74 -3.05 -5.36 -5.01
CA VAL A 74 -3.97 -6.42 -4.57
C VAL A 74 -3.31 -7.79 -4.43
N ARG A 75 -2.18 -8.03 -5.12
CA ARG A 75 -1.38 -9.27 -5.01
C ARG A 75 0.02 -9.10 -5.56
N THR A 76 0.91 -10.04 -5.24
CA THR A 76 2.18 -10.23 -5.95
C THR A 76 1.91 -10.59 -7.43
N ALA A 77 2.80 -10.14 -8.32
CA ALA A 77 2.71 -10.41 -9.75
C ALA A 77 2.78 -11.91 -10.06
#